data_AF-A0A0C9MLF8-F1
#
_entry.id   AF-A0A0C9MLF8-F1
#
_cell.length_a   1.000
_cell.length_b   1.000
_cell.length_c   1.000
_cell.angle_alpha   90.00
_cell.angle_beta   90.00
_cell.angle_gamma   90.00
#
_symmetry.space_group_name_H-M   'P 1'
#
loop_
_entity.id
_entity.type
_entity.pdbx_description
1 polymer ?
#
loop_
_entity_poly.entity_id
_entity_poly.type
_entity_poly.pdbx_seq_one_letter_code
_entity_poly.pdbx_strand_id
1 'polypeptide(L)'
;MTDIVFETEGRFLSLRGSFINTIGLRLDQSIAEHYIQNRLARDGADKGHHITVINHLEIAEKAPKTLQDENGNEQLPASNKQKTRLFKQGQQILLSTILDQFGDASGWEKPIDLGLGSTESANAKTYYKVIYWPHGQTIRQYVGLGTSNFHVTVGFAPRDVHQYKGPGTLVCLQPHQYCSVELYSRLIEYVPFYVTDKQFIKALYQTGWRNGYYVLVARLTRVLLQSILRFLYYKLVGKKTISLLVTTAAPPV
;
A
#
# COMPACT_ATOMS: atom_id res chain seq x y z
N MET A 1 -6.77 1.59 23.06
CA MET A 1 -5.66 1.83 22.11
C MET A 1 -6.03 1.14 20.80
N THR A 2 -5.82 1.79 19.65
CA THR A 2 -6.13 1.18 18.35
C THR A 2 -4.92 0.40 17.87
N ASP A 3 -4.98 -0.91 18.10
CA ASP A 3 -3.86 -1.80 17.86
C ASP A 3 -3.69 -2.05 16.36
N ILE A 4 -2.43 -1.98 15.93
CA ILE A 4 -1.96 -2.50 14.64
C ILE A 4 -0.85 -3.48 14.99
N VAL A 5 -0.94 -4.70 14.47
CA VAL A 5 0.00 -5.79 14.73
C VAL A 5 0.31 -6.55 13.44
N PHE A 6 1.50 -7.13 13.35
CA PHE A 6 1.79 -8.05 12.25
C PHE A 6 1.03 -9.37 12.41
N GLU A 7 0.45 -9.83 11.31
CA GLU A 7 0.01 -11.19 11.18
C GLU A 7 1.23 -12.08 10.92
N THR A 8 1.53 -12.95 11.89
CA THR A 8 2.60 -13.94 11.82
C THR A 8 2.18 -15.23 11.10
N GLU A 9 0.88 -15.39 10.87
CA GLU A 9 0.29 -16.55 10.20
C GLU A 9 -0.09 -16.20 8.76
N GLY A 10 0.65 -16.68 7.77
CA GLY A 10 0.24 -16.52 6.38
C GLY A 10 1.37 -16.61 5.38
N ARG A 11 1.05 -16.26 4.14
CA ARG A 11 2.01 -16.19 3.03
C ARG A 11 2.59 -14.78 2.85
N PHE A 12 2.27 -13.84 3.73
CA PHE A 12 2.59 -12.42 3.58
C PHE A 12 3.06 -11.84 4.91
N LEU A 13 3.76 -10.72 4.88
CA LEU A 13 3.88 -9.86 6.06
C LEU A 13 2.82 -8.77 5.93
N SER A 14 1.75 -8.95 6.69
CA SER A 14 0.57 -8.09 6.66
C SER A 14 0.32 -7.51 8.03
N LEU A 15 -0.23 -6.30 8.06
CA LEU A 15 -0.72 -5.68 9.28
C LEU A 15 -2.21 -5.92 9.43
N ARG A 16 -2.64 -6.22 10.65
CA ARG A 16 -4.04 -6.34 11.08
C ARG A 16 -4.27 -5.53 12.34
N GLY A 17 -5.53 -5.44 12.75
CA GLY A 17 -5.93 -4.83 14.02
C GLY A 17 -7.19 -3.98 13.89
N SER A 18 -7.67 -3.47 15.02
CA SER A 18 -8.94 -2.73 15.07
C SER A 18 -8.93 -1.50 14.15
N PHE A 19 -7.80 -0.80 14.05
CA PHE A 19 -7.66 0.34 13.15
C PHE A 19 -7.85 -0.02 11.67
N ILE A 20 -7.20 -1.08 11.21
CA ILE A 20 -7.29 -1.53 9.82
C ILE A 20 -8.68 -2.10 9.53
N ASN A 21 -9.30 -2.77 10.51
CA ASN A 21 -10.69 -3.20 10.43
C ASN A 21 -11.62 -2.00 10.28
N THR A 22 -11.45 -0.94 11.06
CA THR A 22 -12.24 0.29 10.92
C THR A 22 -12.13 0.89 9.52
N ILE A 23 -10.94 0.91 8.92
CA ILE A 23 -10.77 1.36 7.53
C ILE A 23 -11.56 0.46 6.57
N GLY A 24 -11.38 -0.85 6.65
CA GLY A 24 -12.02 -1.80 5.74
C GLY A 24 -13.54 -1.90 5.88
N LEU A 25 -14.07 -1.63 7.08
CA LEU A 25 -15.51 -1.65 7.39
C LEU A 25 -16.23 -0.34 7.07
N ARG A 26 -15.53 0.72 6.67
CA ARG A 26 -16.20 1.94 6.16
C ARG A 26 -16.89 1.61 4.85
N LEU A 27 -18.15 1.19 4.95
CA LEU A 27 -18.98 0.89 3.80
C LEU A 27 -19.31 2.18 3.06
N ASP A 28 -18.84 2.27 1.83
CA ASP A 28 -19.42 3.17 0.86
C ASP A 28 -20.69 2.52 0.32
N GLN A 29 -21.79 3.27 0.25
CA GLN A 29 -23.13 2.76 -0.13
C GLN A 29 -23.19 2.12 -1.54
N SER A 30 -22.09 2.18 -2.30
CA SER A 30 -21.99 1.71 -3.68
C SER A 30 -21.56 0.24 -3.83
N ILE A 31 -21.16 -0.45 -2.76
CA ILE A 31 -20.65 -1.84 -2.85
C ILE A 31 -21.78 -2.82 -2.59
N ALA A 32 -22.09 -3.66 -3.59
CA ALA A 32 -23.08 -4.71 -3.42
C ALA A 32 -22.60 -5.82 -2.48
N GLU A 33 -23.51 -6.34 -1.64
CA GLU A 33 -23.21 -7.29 -0.56
C GLU A 33 -22.43 -8.53 -1.02
N HIS A 34 -22.74 -9.06 -2.20
CA HIS A 34 -22.06 -10.26 -2.73
C HIS A 34 -20.54 -10.07 -2.93
N TYR A 35 -20.07 -8.84 -3.18
CA TYR A 35 -18.64 -8.55 -3.22
C TYR A 35 -17.98 -8.76 -1.87
N ILE A 36 -18.64 -8.31 -0.80
CA ILE A 36 -18.17 -8.42 0.58
C ILE A 36 -18.17 -9.89 1.00
N GLN A 37 -19.26 -10.60 0.72
CA GLN A 37 -19.41 -12.02 1.04
C GLN A 37 -18.34 -12.89 0.37
N ASN A 38 -17.97 -12.62 -0.90
CA ASN A 38 -16.87 -13.33 -1.56
C ASN A 38 -15.53 -13.13 -0.86
N ARG A 39 -15.25 -11.91 -0.38
CA ARG A 39 -14.04 -11.62 0.40
C ARG A 39 -14.08 -12.36 1.74
N LEU A 40 -15.20 -12.32 2.46
CA LEU A 40 -15.35 -13.03 3.74
C LEU A 40 -15.19 -14.55 3.56
N ALA A 41 -15.73 -15.11 2.49
CA ALA A 41 -15.59 -16.53 2.15
C ALA A 41 -14.13 -16.92 1.84
N ARG A 42 -13.37 -16.04 1.17
CA ARG A 42 -11.94 -16.28 0.86
C ARG A 42 -11.04 -16.12 2.09
N ASP A 43 -11.24 -15.05 2.87
CA ASP A 43 -10.32 -14.63 3.92
C ASP A 43 -10.69 -15.12 5.32
N GLY A 44 -11.91 -15.62 5.51
CA GLY A 44 -12.50 -15.89 6.81
C GLY A 44 -13.20 -14.64 7.39
N ALA A 45 -14.44 -14.81 7.83
CA ALA A 45 -15.24 -13.72 8.39
C ALA A 45 -14.67 -13.16 9.71
N ASP A 46 -13.95 -13.99 10.45
CA ASP A 46 -13.34 -13.70 11.75
C ASP A 46 -11.94 -13.06 11.64
N LYS A 47 -11.25 -13.22 10.50
CA LYS A 47 -9.87 -12.73 10.34
C LYS A 47 -9.78 -11.21 10.21
N GLY A 48 -10.87 -10.52 9.88
CA GLY A 48 -10.87 -9.07 9.66
C GLY A 48 -10.12 -8.66 8.38
N HIS A 49 -9.77 -7.38 8.27
CA HIS A 49 -9.04 -6.77 7.15
C HIS A 49 -7.53 -6.74 7.42
N HIS A 50 -6.75 -6.60 6.36
CA HIS A 50 -5.29 -6.48 6.45
C HIS A 50 -4.72 -5.51 5.40
N ILE A 51 -3.52 -5.00 5.67
CA ILE A 51 -2.67 -4.31 4.69
C ILE A 51 -1.43 -5.16 4.45
N THR A 52 -1.20 -5.59 3.22
CA THR A 52 0.02 -6.34 2.87
C THR A 52 1.21 -5.39 2.75
N VAL A 53 2.21 -5.56 3.61
CA VAL A 53 3.45 -4.77 3.59
C VAL A 53 4.48 -5.40 2.66
N ILE A 54 4.64 -6.72 2.75
CA ILE A 54 5.55 -7.51 1.91
C ILE A 54 4.79 -8.75 1.41
N ASN A 55 4.77 -8.93 0.10
CA ASN A 55 4.03 -10.03 -0.53
C ASN A 55 4.83 -11.34 -0.55
N HIS A 56 4.16 -12.46 -0.87
CA HIS A 56 4.78 -13.78 -0.85
C HIS A 56 5.94 -13.96 -1.84
N LEU A 57 5.92 -13.28 -2.99
CA LEU A 57 7.01 -13.36 -3.96
C LEU A 57 8.24 -12.60 -3.45
N GLU A 58 8.02 -11.45 -2.83
CA GLU A 58 9.08 -10.65 -2.21
C GLU A 58 9.73 -11.38 -1.03
N ILE A 59 8.94 -12.06 -0.19
CA ILE A 59 9.47 -12.91 0.88
C ILE A 59 10.28 -14.06 0.29
N ALA A 60 9.75 -14.75 -0.73
CA ALA A 60 10.45 -15.84 -1.38
C ALA A 60 11.76 -15.40 -2.03
N GLU A 61 11.83 -14.18 -2.58
CA GLU A 61 13.04 -13.58 -3.13
C GLU A 61 14.10 -13.38 -2.05
N LYS A 62 13.72 -12.80 -0.90
CA LYS A 62 14.63 -12.49 0.22
C LYS A 62 14.94 -13.68 1.13
N ALA A 63 14.14 -14.74 1.09
CA ALA A 63 14.34 -15.92 1.93
C ALA A 63 15.66 -16.64 1.59
N PRO A 64 16.32 -17.27 2.59
CA PRO A 64 17.48 -18.11 2.35
C PRO A 64 17.18 -19.20 1.31
N LYS A 65 18.14 -19.46 0.42
CA LYS A 65 17.98 -20.46 -0.65
C LYS A 65 18.45 -21.86 -0.25
N THR A 66 19.26 -21.92 0.80
CA THR A 66 19.88 -23.13 1.32
C THR A 66 19.52 -23.33 2.80
N LEU A 67 19.45 -24.58 3.21
CA LEU A 67 19.38 -24.99 4.62
C LEU A 67 20.77 -25.41 5.06
N GLN A 68 21.13 -25.12 6.31
CA GLN A 68 22.30 -25.73 6.93
C GLN A 68 21.93 -27.13 7.44
N ASP A 69 22.74 -28.13 7.10
CA ASP A 69 22.66 -29.47 7.68
C ASP A 69 23.32 -29.52 9.07
N GLU A 70 23.31 -30.70 9.70
CA GLU A 70 23.87 -30.91 11.05
C GLU A 70 25.39 -30.64 11.11
N ASN A 71 26.07 -30.69 9.98
CA ASN A 71 27.50 -30.40 9.84
C ASN A 71 27.76 -28.95 9.40
N GLY A 72 26.71 -28.13 9.27
CA GLY A 72 26.80 -26.74 8.84
C GLY A 72 26.95 -26.56 7.32
N ASN A 73 26.85 -27.62 6.52
CA ASN A 73 26.92 -27.49 5.06
C ASN A 73 25.61 -26.94 4.48
N GLU A 74 25.74 -26.09 3.48
CA GLU A 74 24.58 -25.58 2.75
C GLU A 74 24.02 -26.63 1.78
N GLN A 75 22.72 -26.90 1.90
CA GLN A 75 21.99 -27.81 1.02
C GLN A 75 20.76 -27.14 0.42
N LEU A 76 20.49 -27.43 -0.85
CA LEU A 76 19.26 -27.00 -1.51
C LEU A 76 18.05 -27.77 -0.96
N PRO A 77 16.86 -27.14 -0.87
CA PRO A 77 15.67 -27.81 -0.36
C PRO A 77 15.19 -28.89 -1.33
N ALA A 78 15.29 -30.15 -0.92
CA ALA A 78 14.83 -31.32 -1.68
C ALA A 78 13.30 -31.54 -1.61
N SER A 79 12.62 -30.94 -0.62
CA SER A 79 11.19 -31.16 -0.38
C SER A 79 10.38 -29.87 -0.25
N ASN A 80 9.07 -29.93 -0.51
CA ASN A 80 8.15 -28.81 -0.29
C ASN A 80 8.07 -28.39 1.18
N LYS A 81 8.26 -29.33 2.11
CA LYS A 81 8.35 -29.05 3.55
C LYS A 81 9.56 -28.18 3.88
N GLN A 82 10.73 -28.49 3.30
CA GLN A 82 11.94 -27.67 3.43
C GLN A 82 11.77 -26.28 2.78
N LYS A 83 11.16 -26.18 1.59
CA LYS A 83 10.84 -24.89 0.96
C LYS A 83 9.94 -24.03 1.84
N THR A 84 8.91 -24.63 2.45
CA THR A 84 8.01 -23.95 3.38
C THR A 84 8.75 -23.48 4.64
N ARG A 85 9.68 -24.29 5.15
CA ARG A 85 10.54 -23.91 6.29
C ARG A 85 11.42 -22.71 5.95
N LEU A 86 12.09 -22.73 4.80
CA LEU A 86 12.90 -21.61 4.31
C LEU A 86 12.07 -20.34 4.13
N PHE A 87 10.87 -20.47 3.56
CA PHE A 87 9.94 -19.35 3.42
C PHE A 87 9.58 -18.72 4.78
N LYS A 88 9.19 -19.55 5.75
CA LYS A 88 8.89 -19.08 7.13
C LYS A 88 10.11 -18.45 7.81
N GLN A 89 11.30 -19.01 7.58
CA GLN A 89 12.55 -18.42 8.09
C GLN A 89 12.81 -17.04 7.46
N GLY A 90 12.65 -16.90 6.15
CA GLY A 90 12.75 -15.60 5.47
C GLY A 90 11.73 -14.59 5.98
N GLN A 91 10.49 -15.02 6.20
CA GLN A 91 9.44 -14.19 6.80
C GLN A 91 9.82 -13.71 8.20
N GLN A 92 10.33 -14.61 9.05
CA GLN A 92 10.75 -14.28 10.41
C GLN A 92 11.95 -13.32 10.44
N ILE A 93 12.95 -13.54 9.58
CA ILE A 93 14.12 -12.65 9.43
C ILE A 93 13.69 -11.25 9.02
N LEU A 94 12.80 -11.14 8.02
CA LEU A 94 12.27 -9.85 7.59
C LEU A 94 11.48 -9.17 8.72
N LEU A 95 10.61 -9.90 9.41
CA LEU A 95 9.84 -9.36 10.52
C LEU A 95 10.73 -8.86 11.65
N SER A 96 11.71 -9.65 12.10
CA SER A 96 12.64 -9.23 13.15
C SER A 96 13.44 -8.01 12.72
N THR A 97 13.97 -8.01 11.49
CA THR A 97 14.72 -6.86 10.94
C THR A 97 13.89 -5.58 10.95
N ILE A 98 12.60 -5.67 10.66
CA ILE A 98 11.68 -4.53 10.71
C ILE A 98 11.43 -4.08 12.16
N LEU A 99 11.11 -5.02 13.06
CA LEU A 99 10.81 -4.70 14.45
C LEU A 99 12.04 -4.16 15.19
N ASP A 100 13.24 -4.65 14.90
CA ASP A 100 14.49 -4.17 15.48
C ASP A 100 14.78 -2.71 15.08
N GLN A 101 14.45 -2.33 13.84
CA GLN A 101 14.68 -0.99 13.33
C GLN A 101 13.57 0.01 13.67
N PHE A 102 12.31 -0.41 13.63
CA PHE A 102 11.16 0.48 13.73
C PHE A 102 10.35 0.31 15.02
N GLY A 103 10.69 -0.67 15.85
CA GLY A 103 9.93 -1.01 17.05
C GLY A 103 8.58 -1.66 16.75
N ASP A 104 7.72 -1.69 17.77
CA ASP A 104 6.40 -2.30 17.69
C ASP A 104 5.41 -1.48 16.83
N ALA A 105 4.58 -2.19 16.04
CA ALA A 105 3.65 -1.58 15.10
C ALA A 105 2.53 -0.74 15.75
N SER A 106 2.27 -0.91 17.05
CA SER A 106 1.33 -0.07 17.79
C SER A 106 1.73 1.40 17.82
N GLY A 107 3.05 1.69 17.83
CA GLY A 107 3.62 3.03 17.91
C GLY A 107 3.87 3.72 16.56
N TRP A 108 3.61 3.05 15.45
CA TRP A 108 3.89 3.59 14.11
C TRP A 108 2.89 4.65 13.67
N GLU A 109 3.32 5.48 12.70
CA GLU A 109 2.43 6.34 11.94
C GLU A 109 1.28 5.50 11.35
N LYS A 110 0.04 5.93 11.58
CA LYS A 110 -1.13 5.18 11.15
C LYS A 110 -1.41 5.39 9.65
N PRO A 111 -1.83 4.36 8.91
CA PRO A 111 -2.19 4.50 7.50
C PRO A 111 -3.39 5.43 7.32
N ILE A 112 -3.37 6.22 6.25
CA ILE A 112 -4.45 7.14 5.89
C ILE A 112 -5.30 6.53 4.78
N ASP A 113 -6.59 6.39 5.05
CA ASP A 113 -7.61 6.01 4.07
C ASP A 113 -7.87 7.18 3.10
N LEU A 114 -7.49 7.00 1.83
CA LEU A 114 -7.72 7.98 0.76
C LEU A 114 -9.12 7.85 0.13
N GLY A 115 -9.88 6.82 0.49
CA GLY A 115 -11.21 6.53 -0.03
C GLY A 115 -11.29 5.22 -0.82
N LEU A 116 -12.48 4.97 -1.36
CA LEU A 116 -12.75 3.77 -2.15
C LEU A 116 -12.04 3.82 -3.49
N GLY A 117 -11.27 2.79 -3.80
CA GLY A 117 -10.78 2.47 -5.12
C GLY A 117 -11.49 1.26 -5.72
N SER A 118 -11.43 1.15 -7.04
CA SER A 118 -11.89 -0.04 -7.74
C SER A 118 -11.06 -0.33 -8.99
N THR A 119 -10.86 -1.61 -9.27
CA THR A 119 -10.28 -2.10 -10.53
C THR A 119 -11.18 -3.14 -11.16
N GLU A 120 -11.18 -3.19 -12.49
CA GLU A 120 -11.99 -4.11 -13.27
C GLU A 120 -11.14 -4.76 -14.37
N SER A 121 -11.38 -6.04 -14.64
CA SER A 121 -10.70 -6.81 -15.68
C SER A 121 -11.65 -7.85 -16.27
N ALA A 122 -11.95 -7.72 -17.56
CA ALA A 122 -12.83 -8.58 -18.37
C ALA A 122 -14.20 -8.89 -17.74
N ASN A 123 -14.23 -9.77 -16.74
CA ASN A 123 -15.42 -10.25 -16.04
C ASN A 123 -15.27 -10.19 -14.51
N ALA A 124 -14.31 -9.43 -13.99
CA ALA A 124 -14.04 -9.35 -12.56
C ALA A 124 -13.82 -7.93 -12.10
N LYS A 125 -14.33 -7.61 -10.90
CA LYS A 125 -14.19 -6.31 -10.25
C LYS A 125 -13.80 -6.47 -8.80
N THR A 126 -12.98 -5.55 -8.30
CA THR A 126 -12.51 -5.51 -6.93
C THR A 126 -12.63 -4.12 -6.37
N TYR A 127 -13.15 -4.02 -5.15
CA TYR A 127 -13.22 -2.81 -4.34
C TYR A 127 -12.25 -2.90 -3.17
N TYR A 128 -11.58 -1.79 -2.90
CA TYR A 128 -10.59 -1.69 -1.83
C TYR A 128 -10.49 -0.25 -1.34
N LYS A 129 -10.05 -0.06 -0.09
CA LYS A 129 -9.62 1.26 0.38
C LYS A 129 -8.21 1.52 -0.09
N VAL A 130 -7.98 2.64 -0.76
CA VAL A 130 -6.63 3.06 -1.15
C VAL A 130 -5.94 3.67 0.06
N ILE A 131 -4.75 3.19 0.39
CA ILE A 131 -4.04 3.60 1.60
C ILE A 131 -2.81 4.41 1.24
N TYR A 132 -2.73 5.62 1.78
CA TYR A 132 -1.50 6.39 1.86
C TYR A 132 -0.79 6.06 3.16
N TRP A 133 0.45 5.58 3.05
CA TRP A 133 1.23 5.20 4.23
C TRP A 133 2.74 5.35 3.97
N PRO A 134 3.32 6.55 4.19
CA PRO A 134 4.74 6.84 4.01
C PRO A 134 5.63 5.93 4.83
N HIS A 135 5.30 5.74 6.11
CA HIS A 135 6.04 4.85 6.99
C HIS A 135 6.14 3.43 6.43
N GLY A 136 5.05 2.90 5.84
CA GLY A 136 5.08 1.62 5.13
C GLY A 136 6.04 1.60 3.94
N GLN A 137 6.17 2.71 3.19
CA GLN A 137 7.16 2.81 2.11
C GLN A 137 8.59 2.84 2.66
N THR A 138 8.82 3.53 3.78
CA THR A 138 10.13 3.54 4.46
C THR A 138 10.53 2.15 4.91
N ILE A 139 9.62 1.38 5.50
CA ILE A 139 9.85 -0.02 5.88
C ILE A 139 10.27 -0.84 4.65
N ARG A 140 9.52 -0.72 3.54
CA ARG A 140 9.83 -1.43 2.30
C ARG A 140 11.21 -1.05 1.74
N GLN A 141 11.53 0.24 1.69
CA GLN A 141 12.84 0.71 1.24
C GLN A 141 13.98 0.19 2.12
N TYR A 142 13.78 0.16 3.43
CA TYR A 142 14.77 -0.34 4.39
C TYR A 142 15.14 -1.80 4.15
N VAL A 143 14.16 -2.66 3.86
CA VAL A 143 14.40 -4.07 3.51
C VAL A 143 14.77 -4.29 2.04
N GLY A 144 15.10 -3.21 1.32
CA GLY A 144 15.53 -3.26 -0.07
C GLY A 144 14.44 -3.73 -1.04
N LEU A 145 13.20 -3.31 -0.81
CA LEU A 145 12.05 -3.49 -1.70
C LEU A 145 11.66 -2.16 -2.36
N GLY A 146 11.05 -2.25 -3.54
CA GLY A 146 10.48 -1.10 -4.22
C GLY A 146 9.22 -0.56 -3.54
N THR A 147 8.66 0.53 -4.05
CA THR A 147 7.39 1.08 -3.59
C THR A 147 6.22 0.13 -3.85
N SER A 148 5.17 0.20 -3.02
CA SER A 148 3.92 -0.56 -3.22
C SER A 148 2.69 0.35 -3.15
N ASN A 149 1.58 -0.08 -3.74
CA ASN A 149 0.28 0.57 -3.57
C ASN A 149 -0.47 -0.15 -2.45
N PHE A 150 -0.37 0.40 -1.23
CA PHE A 150 -1.08 -0.14 -0.08
C PHE A 150 -2.59 -0.01 -0.28
N HIS A 151 -3.30 -1.06 0.08
CA HIS A 151 -4.75 -1.10 -0.01
C HIS A 151 -5.30 -2.09 1.02
N VAL A 152 -6.57 -1.91 1.37
CA VAL A 152 -7.36 -2.86 2.14
C VAL A 152 -8.47 -3.39 1.26
N THR A 153 -8.44 -4.68 0.91
CA THR A 153 -9.51 -5.29 0.12
C THR A 153 -10.82 -5.28 0.90
N VAL A 154 -11.87 -4.74 0.27
CA VAL A 154 -13.22 -4.68 0.82
C VAL A 154 -14.07 -5.82 0.26
N GLY A 155 -14.04 -6.00 -1.06
CA GLY A 155 -14.84 -7.04 -1.72
C GLY A 155 -14.45 -7.24 -3.19
N PHE A 156 -14.83 -8.37 -3.78
CA PHE A 156 -14.59 -8.67 -5.20
C PHE A 156 -15.65 -9.62 -5.76
N ALA A 157 -15.84 -9.59 -7.08
CA ALA A 157 -16.68 -10.56 -7.77
C ALA A 157 -16.19 -10.75 -9.23
N PRO A 158 -16.17 -11.99 -9.76
CA PRO A 158 -16.20 -13.25 -9.03
C PRO A 158 -14.85 -13.57 -8.36
N ARG A 159 -13.77 -12.88 -8.74
CA ARG A 159 -12.41 -13.08 -8.23
C ARG A 159 -11.69 -11.75 -8.00
N ASP A 160 -10.67 -11.77 -7.16
CA ASP A 160 -9.82 -10.61 -6.91
C ASP A 160 -9.00 -10.26 -8.17
N VAL A 161 -8.88 -8.96 -8.45
CA VAL A 161 -8.14 -8.41 -9.58
C VAL A 161 -6.78 -7.95 -9.08
N HIS A 162 -5.70 -8.60 -9.51
CA HIS A 162 -4.33 -8.30 -9.08
C HIS A 162 -3.63 -7.30 -10.02
N GLN A 163 -4.27 -6.16 -10.28
CA GLN A 163 -3.71 -5.07 -11.09
C GLN A 163 -3.27 -3.88 -10.22
N TYR A 164 -2.93 -2.75 -10.83
CA TYR A 164 -2.63 -1.50 -10.13
C TYR A 164 -3.81 -1.08 -9.23
N LYS A 165 -3.57 -0.94 -7.92
CA LYS A 165 -4.56 -0.54 -6.90
C LYS A 165 -4.18 0.77 -6.17
N GLY A 166 -3.51 1.68 -6.88
CA GLY A 166 -3.06 2.96 -6.33
C GLY A 166 -4.12 4.08 -6.43
N PRO A 167 -3.76 5.32 -6.05
CA PRO A 167 -4.70 6.45 -5.98
C PRO A 167 -5.38 6.83 -7.31
N GLY A 168 -4.81 6.48 -8.46
CA GLY A 168 -5.47 6.66 -9.76
C GLY A 168 -6.74 5.83 -9.95
N THR A 169 -6.98 4.85 -9.07
CA THR A 169 -8.17 3.98 -9.09
C THR A 169 -9.29 4.43 -8.17
N LEU A 170 -9.13 5.56 -7.46
CA LEU A 170 -10.16 6.10 -6.59
C LEU A 170 -11.47 6.30 -7.37
N VAL A 171 -12.57 5.83 -6.80
CA VAL A 171 -13.91 5.87 -7.42
C VAL A 171 -14.32 7.30 -7.71
N CYS A 172 -14.08 8.24 -6.78
CA CYS A 172 -14.42 9.65 -6.99
C CYS A 172 -13.69 10.29 -8.20
N LEU A 173 -12.54 9.75 -8.61
CA LEU A 173 -11.80 10.22 -9.78
C LEU A 173 -12.26 9.58 -11.11
N GLN A 174 -13.12 8.57 -11.06
CA GLN A 174 -13.62 7.90 -12.26
C GLN A 174 -14.62 8.78 -13.04
N PRO A 175 -14.82 8.53 -14.34
CA PRO A 175 -15.86 9.21 -15.13
C PRO A 175 -17.23 9.13 -14.46
N HIS A 176 -18.00 10.22 -14.52
CA HIS A 176 -19.35 10.32 -13.97
C HIS A 176 -19.50 10.13 -12.45
N GLN A 177 -18.38 10.03 -11.72
CA GLN A 177 -18.39 10.00 -10.26
C GLN A 177 -18.22 11.41 -9.69
N TYR A 178 -18.91 11.67 -8.59
CA TYR A 178 -18.78 12.91 -7.83
C TYR A 178 -17.50 12.87 -6.99
N CYS A 179 -16.74 13.97 -7.02
CA CYS A 179 -15.60 14.20 -6.15
C CYS A 179 -15.80 15.57 -5.53
N SER A 180 -15.95 15.67 -4.21
CA SER A 180 -16.13 16.97 -3.58
C SER A 180 -14.87 17.84 -3.72
N VAL A 181 -15.03 19.15 -3.63
CA VAL A 181 -13.91 20.10 -3.72
C VAL A 181 -12.90 19.83 -2.60
N GLU A 182 -13.39 19.50 -1.41
CA GLU A 182 -12.57 19.21 -0.22
C GLU A 182 -11.74 17.95 -0.43
N LEU A 183 -12.36 16.86 -0.90
CA LEU A 183 -11.65 15.61 -1.19
C LEU A 183 -10.63 15.83 -2.31
N TYR A 184 -11.01 16.53 -3.39
CA TYR A 184 -10.10 16.84 -4.48
C TYR A 184 -8.90 17.67 -4.02
N SER A 185 -9.13 18.72 -3.23
CA SER A 185 -8.08 19.55 -2.63
C SER A 185 -7.14 18.73 -1.76
N ARG A 186 -7.69 17.84 -0.92
CA ARG A 186 -6.90 16.94 -0.08
C ARG A 186 -6.06 15.97 -0.91
N LEU A 187 -6.59 15.43 -2.01
CA LEU A 187 -5.82 14.53 -2.88
C LEU A 187 -4.61 15.21 -3.54
N ILE A 188 -4.69 16.51 -3.83
CA ILE A 188 -3.55 17.29 -4.33
C ILE A 188 -2.40 17.31 -3.32
N GLU A 189 -2.67 17.26 -2.02
CA GLU A 189 -1.65 17.29 -0.97
C GLU A 189 -0.78 16.03 -0.95
N TYR A 190 -1.29 14.91 -1.48
CA TYR A 190 -0.55 13.67 -1.59
C TYR A 190 0.29 13.56 -2.88
N VAL A 191 0.09 14.43 -3.87
CA VAL A 191 0.81 14.41 -5.15
C VAL A 191 2.34 14.35 -5.02
N PRO A 192 3.00 15.05 -4.08
CA PRO A 192 4.45 14.96 -3.91
C PRO A 192 4.97 13.53 -3.68
N PHE A 193 4.13 12.66 -3.10
CA PHE A 193 4.48 11.26 -2.81
C PHE A 193 4.16 10.30 -3.96
N TYR A 194 3.40 10.76 -4.95
CA TYR A 194 2.94 10.00 -6.11
C TYR A 194 3.32 10.66 -7.44
N VAL A 195 4.41 11.45 -7.45
CA VAL A 195 4.86 12.22 -8.63
C VAL A 195 5.13 11.35 -9.87
N THR A 196 5.50 10.08 -9.67
CA THR A 196 5.75 9.10 -10.73
C THR A 196 4.50 8.32 -11.14
N ASP A 197 3.40 8.45 -10.41
CA ASP A 197 2.14 7.75 -10.67
C ASP A 197 1.32 8.48 -11.73
N LYS A 198 1.63 8.19 -13.00
CA LYS A 198 0.98 8.83 -14.15
C LYS A 198 -0.54 8.60 -14.16
N GLN A 199 -1.03 7.48 -13.62
CA GLN A 199 -2.47 7.19 -13.59
C GLN A 199 -3.17 8.14 -12.61
N PHE A 200 -2.62 8.31 -11.40
CA PHE A 200 -3.16 9.24 -10.42
C PHE A 200 -3.13 10.69 -10.90
N ILE A 201 -1.99 11.15 -11.42
CA ILE A 201 -1.86 12.53 -11.91
C ILE A 201 -2.87 12.81 -13.04
N LYS A 202 -2.99 11.90 -14.00
CA LYS A 202 -3.96 12.03 -15.10
C LYS A 202 -5.40 12.09 -14.58
N ALA A 203 -5.77 11.19 -13.66
CA ALA A 203 -7.11 11.12 -13.09
C ALA A 203 -7.47 12.41 -12.33
N LEU A 204 -6.52 12.99 -11.59
CA LEU A 204 -6.71 14.28 -10.92
C LEU A 204 -6.96 15.42 -11.91
N TYR A 205 -6.15 15.56 -12.96
CA TYR A 205 -6.38 16.59 -13.97
C TYR A 205 -7.76 16.43 -14.61
N GLN A 206 -8.09 15.23 -15.08
CA GLN A 206 -9.38 14.96 -15.73
C GLN A 206 -10.57 15.29 -14.81
N THR A 207 -10.47 14.93 -13.53
CA THR A 207 -11.52 15.24 -12.54
C THR A 207 -11.64 16.74 -12.27
N GLY A 208 -10.52 17.45 -12.13
CA GLY A 208 -10.52 18.89 -11.90
C GLY A 208 -11.11 19.68 -13.06
N TRP A 209 -10.75 19.32 -14.29
CA TRP A 209 -11.33 19.92 -15.50
C TRP A 209 -12.84 19.64 -15.63
N ARG A 210 -13.25 18.39 -15.40
CA ARG A 210 -14.67 17.97 -15.49
C ARG A 210 -15.57 18.73 -14.53
N ASN A 211 -15.09 19.00 -13.30
CA ASN A 211 -15.88 19.66 -12.25
C ASN A 211 -15.65 21.18 -12.17
N GLY A 212 -14.87 21.77 -13.08
CA GLY A 212 -14.61 23.22 -13.07
C GLY A 212 -13.69 23.71 -11.94
N TYR A 213 -12.86 22.84 -11.37
CA TYR A 213 -11.95 23.16 -10.25
C TYR A 213 -10.66 23.85 -10.72
N TYR A 214 -10.76 24.84 -11.61
CA TYR A 214 -9.61 25.40 -12.34
C TYR A 214 -8.52 25.97 -11.42
N VAL A 215 -8.89 26.63 -10.32
CA VAL A 215 -7.94 27.14 -9.33
C VAL A 215 -7.14 26.00 -8.68
N LEU A 216 -7.81 24.88 -8.36
CA LEU A 216 -7.14 23.70 -7.79
C LEU A 216 -6.31 22.96 -8.86
N VAL A 217 -6.72 22.96 -10.13
CA VAL A 217 -5.89 22.44 -11.23
C VAL A 217 -4.60 23.25 -11.39
N ALA A 218 -4.66 24.58 -11.26
CA ALA A 218 -3.46 25.42 -11.25
C ALA A 218 -2.56 25.09 -10.04
N ARG A 219 -3.14 24.88 -8.85
CA ARG A 219 -2.41 24.42 -7.65
C ARG A 219 -1.75 23.06 -7.91
N LEU A 220 -2.47 22.10 -8.49
CA LEU A 220 -1.95 20.78 -8.85
C LEU A 220 -0.72 20.89 -9.76
N THR A 221 -0.79 21.69 -10.82
CA THR A 221 0.34 21.94 -11.72
C THR A 221 1.55 22.49 -10.98
N ARG A 222 1.34 23.48 -10.10
CA ARG A 222 2.42 24.03 -9.28
C ARG A 222 3.07 22.98 -8.38
N VAL A 223 2.25 22.20 -7.66
CA VAL A 223 2.74 21.12 -6.77
C VAL A 223 3.52 20.06 -7.55
N LEU A 224 3.02 19.67 -8.72
CA LEU A 224 3.68 18.68 -9.59
C LEU A 224 5.04 19.19 -10.07
N LEU A 225 5.11 20.43 -10.57
CA LEU A 225 6.37 21.05 -11.01
C LEU A 225 7.38 21.16 -9.87
N GLN A 226 6.96 21.61 -8.68
CA GLN A 226 7.82 21.67 -7.50
C GLN A 226 8.35 20.28 -7.12
N SER A 227 7.51 19.25 -7.19
CA SER A 227 7.90 17.88 -6.85
C SER A 227 8.90 17.30 -7.86
N ILE A 228 8.69 17.54 -9.15
CA ILE A 228 9.62 17.14 -10.22
C ILE A 228 10.96 17.88 -10.07
N LEU A 229 10.94 19.19 -9.85
CA LEU A 229 12.18 19.97 -9.67
C LEU A 229 12.96 19.50 -8.45
N ARG A 230 12.30 19.20 -7.32
CA ARG A 230 12.96 18.61 -6.14
C ARG A 230 13.56 17.25 -6.47
N PHE A 231 12.83 16.38 -7.15
CA PHE A 231 13.34 15.07 -7.55
C PHE A 231 14.58 15.19 -8.46
N LEU A 232 14.53 16.07 -9.46
CA LEU A 232 15.67 16.33 -10.36
C LEU A 232 16.86 16.92 -9.60
N TYR A 233 16.61 17.88 -8.69
CA TYR A 233 17.65 18.46 -7.84
C TYR A 233 18.36 17.38 -7.01
N TYR A 234 17.60 16.51 -6.32
CA TYR A 234 18.19 15.41 -5.56
C TYR A 234 18.95 14.42 -6.43
N LYS A 235 18.48 14.14 -7.64
CA LYS A 235 19.20 13.27 -8.58
C LYS A 235 20.52 13.88 -9.07
N LEU A 236 20.57 15.19 -9.24
CA LEU A 236 21.75 15.92 -9.72
C LEU A 236 22.78 16.18 -8.60
N VAL A 237 22.31 16.56 -7.41
CA VAL A 237 23.16 16.96 -6.27
C VAL A 237 23.47 15.79 -5.35
N GLY A 238 22.52 14.86 -5.16
CA GLY A 238 22.55 13.76 -4.19
C GLY A 238 23.46 12.57 -4.53
N LYS A 239 24.38 12.70 -5.50
CA LYS A 239 25.54 11.78 -5.61
C LYS A 239 26.64 12.08 -4.58
N LYS A 240 26.54 13.18 -3.84
CA LYS A 240 27.33 13.41 -2.62
C LYS A 240 26.41 13.16 -1.43
N THR A 241 26.76 12.18 -0.60
CA THR A 241 26.01 11.70 0.56
C THR A 241 25.60 12.86 1.48
N ILE A 242 24.34 13.27 1.38
CA ILE A 242 23.69 14.11 2.40
C ILE A 242 22.61 13.23 3.01
N SER A 243 22.85 12.76 4.23
CA SER A 243 21.84 12.09 5.04
C SER A 243 20.74 13.11 5.35
N LEU A 244 19.67 13.13 4.57
CA LEU A 244 18.52 13.97 4.86
C LEU A 244 17.75 13.37 6.03
N LEU A 245 17.60 14.16 7.10
CA LEU A 245 16.52 13.98 8.05
C LEU A 245 15.20 14.06 7.26
N VAL A 246 14.49 12.94 7.21
CA VAL A 246 13.09 12.92 6.79
C VAL A 246 12.32 13.74 7.82
N THR A 247 12.04 15.01 7.49
CA THR A 247 11.11 15.81 8.28
C THR A 247 9.74 15.17 8.19
N THR A 248 9.32 14.52 9.26
CA THR A 248 7.98 13.97 9.52
C THR A 248 6.97 15.09 9.76
N ALA A 249 6.95 16.11 8.90
CA ALA A 249 5.84 17.06 8.90
C ALA A 249 4.60 16.30 8.47
N ALA A 250 3.85 15.80 9.47
CA ALA A 250 2.54 15.20 9.26
C ALA A 250 1.66 16.23 8.52
N PRO A 251 0.86 15.81 7.54
CA PRO A 251 -0.15 16.70 6.96
C PRO A 251 -1.07 17.19 8.09
N PRO A 252 -1.56 18.45 8.02
CA PRO A 252 -2.50 18.97 9.00
C PRO A 252 -3.75 18.06 9.06
N VAL A 253 -4.16 17.72 10.29
CA VAL A 253 -5.35 16.92 10.59
C VAL A 253 -6.62 17.71 10.29
#